data_AF-A0A5M3WKC7-F1
#
_entry.id   AF-A0A5M3WKC7-F1
#
_cell.length_a   1.000
_cell.length_b   1.000
_cell.length_c   1.000
_cell.angle_alpha   90.00
_cell.angle_beta   90.00
_cell.angle_gamma   90.00
#
_symmetry.space_group_name_H-M   'P 1'
#
loop_
_entity.id
_entity.type
_entity.pdbx_description
1 polymer ?
#
loop_
_entity_poly.entity_id
_entity_poly.type
_entity_poly.pdbx_seq_one_letter_code
_entity_poly.pdbx_strand_id
1 'polypeptide(L)' 'MGVLVGTVETAALPALLAATGPDAKGSEFYGPRGRSNLGGAPARRDLWPPPRGMDDARRLWEVSEGLVGVRFPA' A
#
# COMPACT_ATOMS: atom_id res chain seq x y z
N MET A 1 -10.19 20.08 -14.25
CA MET A 1 -8.87 19.42 -14.06
C MET A 1 -8.84 18.39 -12.91
N GLY A 2 -9.98 17.96 -12.33
CA GLY A 2 -10.01 16.98 -11.22
C GLY A 2 -10.28 15.52 -11.64
N VAL A 3 -10.12 15.18 -12.92
CA VAL A 3 -10.42 13.84 -13.47
C VAL A 3 -9.13 13.07 -13.80
N LEU A 4 -7.99 13.77 -13.89
CA LEU A 4 -6.68 13.17 -14.21
C LEU A 4 -5.84 12.86 -12.97
N VAL A 5 -5.94 13.72 -11.94
CA VAL A 5 -5.21 13.61 -10.67
C VAL A 5 -6.23 13.76 -9.54
N GLY A 6 -6.10 12.95 -8.50
CA GLY A 6 -6.96 12.98 -7.32
C GLY A 6 -6.85 14.30 -6.56
N THR A 7 -7.86 14.60 -5.75
CA THR A 7 -7.89 15.70 -4.78
C THR A 7 -7.51 15.21 -3.39
N VAL A 8 -7.34 16.14 -2.44
CA VAL A 8 -7.10 15.83 -1.03
C VAL A 8 -8.17 14.90 -0.48
N GLU A 9 -9.44 15.15 -0.81
CA GLU A 9 -10.58 14.35 -0.35
C GLU A 9 -10.48 12.91 -0.89
N THR A 10 -10.10 12.75 -2.15
CA THR A 10 -10.01 11.41 -2.77
C THR A 10 -8.73 10.65 -2.40
N ALA A 11 -7.68 11.35 -1.97
CA ALA A 11 -6.39 10.74 -1.64
C ALA A 11 -6.46 9.80 -0.42
N ALA A 12 -7.42 10.03 0.48
CA ALA A 12 -7.64 9.17 1.64
C ALA A 12 -8.41 7.88 1.33
N LEU A 13 -9.15 7.83 0.21
CA LEU A 13 -10.08 6.74 -0.10
C LEU A 13 -9.41 5.36 -0.25
N PRO A 14 -8.20 5.21 -0.84
CA PRO A 14 -7.53 3.92 -0.89
C PRO A 14 -7.19 3.35 0.48
N ALA A 15 -6.76 4.21 1.43
CA ALA A 15 -6.48 3.79 2.80
C ALA A 15 -7.75 3.40 3.54
N LEU A 16 -8.85 4.15 3.34
CA LEU A 16 -10.16 3.80 3.89
C LEU A 16 -10.62 2.43 3.36
N LEU A 17 -10.53 2.19 2.05
CA LEU A 17 -10.88 0.90 1.45
C LEU A 17 -10.03 -0.25 2.02
N ALA A 18 -8.73 -0.05 2.20
CA ALA A 18 -7.84 -1.06 2.78
C ALA A 18 -8.19 -1.39 4.24
N ALA A 19 -8.63 -0.39 5.01
CA ALA A 19 -8.93 -0.55 6.43
C ALA A 19 -10.34 -1.12 6.70
N THR A 20 -11.31 -0.82 5.84
CA THR A 20 -12.73 -1.11 6.13
C THR A 20 -13.45 -1.91 5.05
N GLY A 21 -12.79 -2.23 3.93
CA GLY A 21 -13.40 -2.98 2.84
C GLY A 21 -13.83 -4.38 3.31
N PRO A 22 -15.06 -4.83 2.98
CA PRO A 22 -15.54 -6.16 3.41
C PRO A 22 -14.71 -7.31 2.82
N ASP A 23 -14.12 -7.08 1.64
CA ASP A 23 -13.25 -8.05 0.96
C ASP A 23 -11.75 -7.76 1.17
N ALA A 24 -11.40 -6.78 2.00
CA ALA A 24 -10.01 -6.36 2.18
C ALA A 24 -9.22 -7.40 2.99
N LYS A 25 -8.01 -7.74 2.52
CA LYS A 25 -7.13 -8.71 3.17
C LYS A 25 -5.77 -8.10 3.50
N GLY A 26 -5.12 -8.68 4.51
CA GLY A 26 -3.73 -8.39 4.82
C GLY A 26 -2.81 -8.71 3.64
N SER A 27 -1.68 -8.01 3.57
CA SER A 27 -0.67 -8.14 2.50
C SER A 27 -1.14 -7.73 1.09
N GLU A 28 -2.27 -7.03 0.97
CA GLU A 28 -2.73 -6.44 -0.29
C GLU A 28 -2.36 -4.95 -0.39
N PHE A 29 -2.25 -4.44 -1.61
CA PHE A 29 -1.96 -3.04 -1.90
C PHE A 29 -3.19 -2.36 -2.52
N TYR A 30 -3.53 -1.16 -2.05
CA TYR A 30 -4.69 -0.40 -2.48
C TYR A 30 -4.28 0.97 -3.00
N GLY A 31 -4.87 1.38 -4.12
CA GLY A 31 -4.55 2.65 -4.76
C GLY A 31 -5.64 3.09 -5.73
N PRO A 32 -5.52 4.30 -6.29
CA PRO A 32 -6.45 4.79 -7.30
C PRO A 32 -6.31 3.99 -8.61
N ARG A 33 -7.45 3.67 -9.25
CA ARG A 33 -7.49 2.86 -10.50
C ARG A 33 -7.44 3.69 -11.80
N GLY A 34 -7.38 5.01 -11.72
CA GLY A 34 -7.29 5.86 -12.92
C GLY A 34 -5.92 5.83 -13.58
N ARG A 35 -5.77 6.62 -14.66
CA ARG A 35 -4.55 6.63 -15.47
C ARG A 35 -3.33 6.97 -14.60
N SER A 36 -2.24 6.22 -14.81
CA SER A 36 -0.97 6.36 -14.10
C SER A 36 -1.05 6.25 -12.57
N ASN A 37 -2.14 5.68 -12.01
CA ASN A 37 -2.40 5.65 -10.56
C ASN A 37 -2.44 7.05 -9.90
N LEU A 38 -2.82 8.09 -10.65
CA LEU A 38 -2.82 9.47 -10.16
C LEU A 38 -4.18 9.93 -9.63
N GLY A 39 -5.27 9.22 -9.93
CA GLY A 39 -6.64 9.58 -9.52
C GLY A 39 -7.64 8.50 -9.87
N GLY A 40 -8.92 8.72 -9.59
CA GLY A 40 -9.99 7.73 -9.81
C GLY A 40 -10.31 6.89 -8.57
N ALA A 41 -11.26 5.96 -8.71
CA ALA A 41 -11.80 5.19 -7.60
C ALA A 41 -10.73 4.33 -6.89
N PRO A 42 -10.82 4.15 -5.56
CA PRO A 42 -9.94 3.25 -4.82
C PRO A 42 -10.19 1.80 -5.24
N ALA A 43 -9.10 1.04 -5.43
CA ALA A 43 -9.18 -0.38 -5.77
C ALA A 43 -7.94 -1.14 -5.30
N ARG A 44 -8.06 -2.46 -5.18
CA ARG A 44 -6.89 -3.34 -5.06
C ARG A 44 -5.99 -3.23 -6.28
N ARG A 45 -4.68 -3.26 -6.04
CA ARG A 45 -3.61 -3.18 -7.03
C ARG A 45 -2.62 -4.32 -6.81
N ASP A 46 -2.07 -4.82 -7.90
CA ASP A 46 -0.98 -5.77 -7.81
C ASP A 46 0.32 -5.04 -7.46
N LEU A 47 1.12 -5.63 -6.59
CA LEU A 47 2.50 -5.19 -6.36
C LEU A 47 3.30 -5.33 -7.66
N TRP A 48 4.34 -4.54 -7.84
CA TRP A 48 5.29 -4.64 -8.97
C TRP A 48 6.69 -4.96 -8.43
N PRO A 49 7.62 -5.51 -9.24
CA PRO A 49 9.02 -5.61 -8.83
C PRO A 49 9.63 -4.21 -8.59
N PRO A 50 10.53 -4.01 -7.62
CA PRO A 50 11.14 -5.01 -6.72
C PRO A 50 10.36 -5.42 -5.45
N PRO A 51 9.34 -4.71 -4.92
CA PRO A 51 8.73 -5.05 -3.61
C PRO A 51 7.93 -6.38 -3.54
N ARG A 52 8.08 -7.28 -4.51
CA ARG A 52 7.54 -8.66 -4.46
C ARG A 52 8.46 -9.66 -3.76
N GLY A 53 9.75 -9.34 -3.59
CA GLY A 53 10.74 -10.27 -3.02
C GLY A 53 10.67 -10.35 -1.49
N MET A 54 10.34 -11.51 -0.94
CA MET A 54 10.26 -11.69 0.52
C MET A 54 11.63 -11.78 1.20
N ASP A 55 12.69 -12.10 0.48
CA ASP A 55 14.05 -12.13 1.06
C ASP A 55 14.56 -10.72 1.37
N ASP A 56 14.36 -9.78 0.45
CA ASP A 56 14.65 -8.36 0.69
C ASP A 56 13.76 -7.78 1.80
N ALA A 57 12.47 -8.16 1.82
CA ALA A 57 11.56 -7.73 2.88
C ALA A 57 12.01 -8.22 4.27
N ARG A 58 12.43 -9.49 4.38
CA ARG A 58 12.95 -10.06 5.63
C ARG A 58 14.21 -9.34 6.09
N ARG A 59 15.17 -9.13 5.19
CA ARG A 59 16.41 -8.41 5.50
C ARG A 59 16.12 -6.96 5.95
N LEU A 60 15.19 -6.28 5.28
CA LEU A 60 14.78 -4.93 5.66
C LEU A 60 14.17 -4.89 7.06
N TRP A 61 13.33 -5.88 7.40
CA TRP A 61 12.73 -5.99 8.72
C TRP A 61 13.78 -6.20 9.82
N GLU A 62 14.69 -7.15 9.64
CA GLU A 62 15.77 -7.45 10.60
C GLU A 62 16.66 -6.22 10.87
N VAL A 63 17.02 -5.48 9.83
CA VAL A 63 17.79 -4.23 9.98
C VAL A 63 16.97 -3.17 10.72
N SER A 64 15.69 -3.02 10.39
CA SER A 64 14.80 -2.03 11.02
C SER A 64 14.63 -2.31 12.52
N GLU A 65 14.41 -3.56 12.90
CA GLU A 65 14.39 -4.01 14.30
C GLU A 65 15.68 -3.66 15.04
N GLY A 66 16.82 -3.93 14.42
CA GLY A 66 18.13 -3.58 14.98
C GLY A 66 18.33 -2.08 15.15
N LEU A 67 17.85 -1.27 14.21
CA LEU A 67 17.96 0.19 14.25
C LEU A 67 17.09 0.84 15.32
N VAL A 68 15.89 0.30 15.57
CA VAL A 68 14.96 0.83 16.58
C VAL A 68 15.06 0.11 17.92
N GLY A 69 15.88 -0.95 18.03
CA GLY A 69 16.13 -1.68 19.26
C GLY A 69 14.94 -2.52 19.74
N VAL A 70 14.05 -2.93 18.84
CA VAL A 70 12.86 -3.75 19.17
C VAL A 70 12.93 -5.09 18.43
N ARG A 71 12.21 -6.11 18.94
CA ARG A 71 12.07 -7.40 18.30
C ARG A 71 10.61 -7.82 18.31
N PHE A 72 10.10 -8.19 17.15
CA PHE A 72 8.75 -8.71 16.99
C PHE A 72 8.78 -10.24 16.90
N PRO A 73 7.77 -10.93 17.46
CA PRO A 73 7.60 -12.36 17.23
C PRO A 73 7.38 -12.66 15.75
N ALA A 74 7.81 -13.83 15.32
CA ALA A 74 7.50 -14.38 13.99
C ALA A 74 6.06 -14.88 13.90
#